data_AF-A0A510WFR3-F1
#
_entry.id   AF-A0A510WFR3-F1
#
_cell.length_a   1.000
_cell.length_b   1.000
_cell.length_c   1.000
_cell.angle_alpha   90.00
_cell.angle_beta   90.00
_cell.angle_gamma   90.00
#
_symmetry.space_group_name_H-M   'P 1'
#
loop_
_entity.id
_entity.type
_entity.pdbx_description
1 polymer ?
#
loop_
_entity_poly.entity_id
_entity_poly.type
_entity_poly.pdbx_seq_one_letter_code
_entity_poly.pdbx_strand_id
1 'polypeptide(L)'
;MQQNRFTHYIKEIDFKEDQMHHHPIIKMYVEKQKKKMQEAIRELYEDNFWEVIPIVLGIDSKLVLLRELLVIVDDFDFDDEQVLKIVENDYRYYNKELCGYSINDSTNKSLIFKID
;
A
#
# COMPACT_ATOMS: atom_id res chain seq x y z
N MET A 1 4.72 23.70 -0.09
CA MET A 1 4.27 23.22 -1.42
C MET A 1 4.23 21.69 -1.56
N GLN A 2 5.12 20.90 -0.93
CA GLN A 2 5.08 19.42 -0.96
C GLN A 2 3.79 18.80 -0.40
N GLN A 3 3.23 19.37 0.68
CA GLN A 3 2.04 18.82 1.35
C GLN A 3 0.81 18.76 0.43
N ASN A 4 0.72 19.62 -0.59
CA ASN A 4 -0.42 19.64 -1.52
C ASN A 4 -0.35 18.47 -2.52
N ARG A 5 0.84 18.07 -2.98
CA ARG A 5 1.01 16.96 -3.94
C ARG A 5 0.85 15.57 -3.31
N PHE A 6 1.39 15.38 -2.10
CA PHE A 6 1.17 14.14 -1.35
C PHE A 6 -0.32 13.93 -1.03
N THR A 7 -0.99 15.00 -0.56
CA THR A 7 -2.42 14.95 -0.27
C THR A 7 -3.24 14.67 -1.53
N HIS A 8 -2.80 15.13 -2.71
CA HIS A 8 -3.44 14.81 -3.98
C HIS A 8 -3.29 13.33 -4.35
N TYR A 9 -2.08 12.78 -4.28
CA TYR A 9 -1.85 11.35 -4.52
C TYR A 9 -2.68 10.44 -3.60
N ILE A 10 -2.71 10.75 -2.30
CA ILE A 10 -3.50 9.98 -1.33
C ILE A 10 -5.00 10.06 -1.61
N LYS A 11 -5.48 11.17 -2.21
CA LYS A 11 -6.87 11.28 -2.69
C LYS A 11 -7.15 10.47 -3.95
N GLU A 12 -6.15 10.09 -4.73
CA GLU A 12 -6.34 9.17 -5.88
C GLU A 12 -6.48 7.73 -5.41
N ILE A 13 -5.85 7.38 -4.28
CA ILE A 13 -5.99 6.09 -3.59
C ILE A 13 -7.19 6.10 -2.61
N ASP A 14 -8.07 7.11 -2.68
CA ASP A 14 -9.06 7.33 -1.62
C ASP A 14 -9.97 6.12 -1.40
N PHE A 15 -10.06 5.73 -0.14
CA PHE A 15 -10.94 4.69 0.33
C PHE A 15 -12.26 5.36 0.63
N LYS A 16 -13.33 4.97 -0.07
CA LYS A 16 -14.61 5.63 0.15
C LYS A 16 -15.06 5.40 1.60
N GLU A 17 -15.59 6.45 2.22
CA GLU A 17 -15.87 6.45 3.65
C GLU A 17 -16.96 5.43 4.04
N ASP A 18 -17.87 5.12 3.11
CA ASP A 18 -18.87 4.05 3.20
C ASP A 18 -18.21 2.65 3.23
N GLN A 19 -17.14 2.42 2.47
CA GLN A 19 -16.39 1.16 2.45
C GLN A 19 -15.61 0.89 3.73
N MET A 20 -15.29 1.92 4.53
CA MET A 20 -14.56 1.76 5.79
C MET A 20 -15.44 1.93 7.03
N HIS A 21 -16.71 2.31 6.87
CA HIS A 21 -17.61 2.58 7.99
C HIS A 21 -17.80 1.34 8.89
N HIS A 22 -17.81 0.14 8.30
CA HIS A 22 -17.94 -1.12 9.02
C HIS A 22 -16.60 -1.77 9.40
N HIS A 23 -15.47 -1.17 9.01
CA HIS A 23 -14.12 -1.74 9.17
C HIS A 23 -13.19 -0.77 9.94
N PRO A 24 -13.40 -0.58 11.25
CA PRO A 24 -12.66 0.40 12.03
C PRO A 24 -11.16 0.08 12.15
N ILE A 25 -10.77 -1.21 12.16
CA ILE A 25 -9.37 -1.61 12.26
C ILE A 25 -8.68 -1.32 10.93
N ILE A 26 -9.34 -1.60 9.80
CA ILE A 26 -8.85 -1.23 8.47
C ILE A 26 -8.68 0.28 8.36
N LYS A 27 -9.65 1.09 8.83
CA LYS A 27 -9.54 2.56 8.84
C LYS A 27 -8.31 3.03 9.61
N MET A 28 -8.07 2.47 10.80
CA MET A 28 -6.88 2.80 11.60
C MET A 28 -5.58 2.39 10.87
N TYR A 29 -5.59 1.24 10.20
CA TYR A 29 -4.46 0.77 9.41
C TYR A 29 -4.13 1.73 8.26
N VAL A 30 -5.13 2.13 7.47
CA VAL A 30 -4.98 3.07 6.35
C VAL A 30 -4.36 4.39 6.83
N GLU A 31 -4.88 4.98 7.89
CA GLU A 31 -4.33 6.23 8.44
C GLU A 31 -2.89 6.07 8.95
N LYS A 32 -2.57 4.92 9.55
CA LYS A 32 -1.20 4.58 9.95
C LYS A 32 -0.26 4.51 8.75
N GLN A 33 -0.66 3.87 7.66
CA GLN A 33 0.15 3.76 6.45
C GLN A 33 0.34 5.12 5.76
N LYS A 34 -0.72 5.93 5.63
CA LYS A 34 -0.63 7.31 5.12
C LYS A 34 0.37 8.14 5.93
N LYS A 35 0.31 8.06 7.25
CA LYS A 35 1.24 8.76 8.15
C LYS A 35 2.69 8.28 7.92
N LYS A 36 2.92 6.97 7.88
CA LYS A 36 4.26 6.40 7.63
C LYS A 36 4.84 6.85 6.28
N MET A 37 4.03 6.83 5.22
CA MET A 37 4.48 7.29 3.90
C MET A 37 4.82 8.77 3.93
N GLN A 38 4.02 9.58 4.63
CA GLN A 38 4.30 11.01 4.79
C GLN A 38 5.61 11.26 5.54
N GLU A 39 5.88 10.49 6.60
CA GLU A 39 7.13 10.56 7.36
C GLU A 39 8.32 10.14 6.49
N ALA A 40 8.23 9.00 5.79
CA ALA A 40 9.25 8.53 4.86
C ALA A 40 9.60 9.57 3.79
N ILE A 41 8.59 10.21 3.18
CA ILE A 41 8.81 11.25 2.15
C ILE A 41 9.47 12.50 2.75
N ARG A 42 9.16 12.87 4.00
CA ARG A 42 9.77 14.04 4.65
C ARG A 42 11.24 13.82 4.99
N GLU A 43 11.60 12.58 5.26
CA GLU A 43 12.97 12.17 5.58
C GLU A 43 13.76 11.76 4.33
N LEU A 44 13.18 11.86 3.13
CA LEU A 44 13.85 11.52 1.88
C LEU A 44 14.91 12.57 1.51
N TYR A 45 16.15 12.11 1.41
CA TYR A 45 17.33 12.82 0.95
C TYR A 45 18.03 11.99 -0.14
N GLU A 46 19.03 12.56 -0.81
CA GLU A 46 19.74 11.87 -1.89
C GLU A 46 20.51 10.64 -1.39
N ASP A 47 21.08 10.73 -0.18
CA ASP A 47 21.92 9.70 0.44
C ASP A 47 21.13 8.51 0.99
N ASN A 48 19.84 8.70 1.31
CA ASN A 48 18.96 7.63 1.82
C ASN A 48 17.87 7.20 0.82
N PHE A 49 17.97 7.65 -0.43
CA PHE A 49 16.95 7.41 -1.46
C PHE A 49 16.68 5.91 -1.64
N TRP A 50 17.73 5.09 -1.66
CA TRP A 50 17.62 3.66 -1.95
C TRP A 50 17.05 2.85 -0.79
N GLU A 51 17.06 3.41 0.41
CA GLU A 51 16.45 2.85 1.61
C GLU A 51 14.99 3.31 1.77
N VAL A 52 14.71 4.59 1.49
CA VAL A 52 13.38 5.18 1.71
C VAL A 52 12.40 4.80 0.61
N ILE A 53 12.82 4.76 -0.66
CA ILE A 53 11.91 4.49 -1.77
C ILE A 53 11.27 3.09 -1.70
N PRO A 54 11.99 2.00 -1.36
CA PRO A 54 11.37 0.70 -1.15
C PRO A 54 10.25 0.68 -0.10
N ILE A 55 10.40 1.48 0.97
CA ILE A 55 9.38 1.63 2.01
C ILE A 55 8.15 2.34 1.44
N VAL A 56 8.34 3.41 0.67
CA VAL A 56 7.24 4.14 0.02
C VAL A 56 6.50 3.22 -0.96
N LEU A 57 7.21 2.44 -1.78
CA LEU A 57 6.62 1.47 -2.70
C LEU A 57 5.89 0.33 -1.98
N GLY A 58 6.39 -0.11 -0.84
CA GLY A 58 5.73 -1.12 -0.01
C GLY A 58 4.43 -0.61 0.60
N ILE A 59 4.43 0.62 1.11
CA ILE A 59 3.22 1.24 1.63
C ILE A 59 2.20 1.45 0.51
N ASP A 60 2.64 1.88 -0.66
CA ASP A 60 1.78 2.02 -1.84
C ASP A 60 1.10 0.68 -2.19
N SER A 61 1.90 -0.37 -2.34
CA SER A 61 1.40 -1.72 -2.64
C SER A 61 0.39 -2.21 -1.62
N LYS A 62 0.61 -1.93 -0.33
CA LYS A 62 -0.34 -2.27 0.76
C LYS A 62 -1.67 -1.55 0.58
N LEU A 63 -1.64 -0.24 0.29
CA LEU A 63 -2.85 0.56 0.14
C LEU A 63 -3.63 0.16 -1.12
N VAL A 64 -2.95 -0.08 -2.23
CA VAL A 64 -3.62 -0.50 -3.47
C VAL A 64 -4.24 -1.89 -3.31
N LEU A 65 -3.50 -2.87 -2.77
CA LEU A 65 -4.02 -4.22 -2.52
C LEU A 65 -5.22 -4.20 -1.55
N LEU A 66 -5.12 -3.44 -0.46
CA LEU A 66 -6.21 -3.30 0.50
C LEU A 66 -7.47 -2.70 -0.15
N ARG A 67 -7.31 -1.71 -1.04
CA ARG A 67 -8.43 -1.12 -1.77
C ARG A 67 -9.14 -2.15 -2.64
N GLU A 68 -8.40 -3.04 -3.30
CA GLU A 68 -8.98 -4.12 -4.10
C GLU A 68 -9.71 -5.16 -3.23
N LEU A 69 -9.12 -5.54 -2.10
CA LEU A 69 -9.76 -6.48 -1.16
C LEU A 69 -11.05 -5.92 -0.56
N LEU A 70 -11.10 -4.62 -0.25
CA LEU A 70 -12.32 -3.97 0.26
C LEU A 70 -13.48 -3.93 -0.75
N VAL A 71 -13.22 -4.14 -2.04
CA VAL A 71 -14.31 -4.27 -3.03
C VAL A 71 -15.02 -5.60 -2.90
N ILE A 72 -14.33 -6.63 -2.40
CA ILE A 72 -14.83 -8.01 -2.36
C ILE A 72 -15.00 -8.55 -0.93
N VAL A 73 -14.61 -7.79 0.09
CA VAL A 73 -14.59 -8.25 1.49
C VAL A 73 -15.96 -8.78 1.95
N ASP A 74 -17.03 -8.09 1.58
CA ASP A 74 -18.42 -8.46 1.90
C ASP A 74 -18.87 -9.73 1.15
N ASP A 75 -18.30 -10.03 -0.02
CA ASP A 75 -18.62 -11.24 -0.79
C ASP A 75 -17.98 -12.50 -0.19
N PHE A 76 -16.90 -12.33 0.57
CA PHE A 76 -16.12 -13.43 1.16
C PHE A 76 -16.27 -13.56 2.67
N ASP A 77 -17.12 -12.74 3.31
CA ASP A 77 -17.33 -12.69 4.77
C ASP A 77 -16.00 -12.60 5.57
N PHE A 78 -15.01 -11.86 5.05
CA PHE A 78 -13.75 -11.67 5.75
C PHE A 78 -13.85 -10.59 6.83
N ASP A 79 -13.26 -10.86 8.00
CA ASP A 79 -13.07 -9.84 9.02
C ASP A 79 -11.85 -8.94 8.75
N ASP A 80 -11.77 -7.81 9.45
CA ASP A 80 -10.67 -6.84 9.30
C ASP A 80 -9.28 -7.48 9.47
N GLU A 81 -9.12 -8.42 10.41
CA GLU A 81 -7.82 -9.02 10.70
C GLU A 81 -7.39 -9.97 9.57
N GLN A 82 -8.33 -10.73 9.01
CA GLN A 82 -8.10 -11.59 7.86
C GLN A 82 -7.68 -10.78 6.63
N VAL A 83 -8.40 -9.69 6.33
CA VAL A 83 -8.04 -8.80 5.23
C VAL A 83 -6.63 -8.24 5.42
N LEU A 84 -6.32 -7.69 6.60
CA LEU A 84 -5.00 -7.12 6.88
C LEU A 84 -3.89 -8.17 6.86
N LYS A 85 -4.18 -9.41 7.24
CA LYS A 85 -3.24 -10.53 7.13
C LYS A 85 -2.89 -10.85 5.67
N ILE A 86 -3.87 -10.82 4.77
CA ILE A 86 -3.62 -10.99 3.32
C ILE A 86 -2.73 -9.85 2.84
N VAL A 87 -3.09 -8.60 3.15
CA VAL A 87 -2.30 -7.42 2.75
C VAL A 87 -0.84 -7.52 3.19
N GLU A 88 -0.59 -7.83 4.47
CA GLU A 88 0.76 -7.88 5.02
C GLU A 88 1.60 -9.06 4.51
N ASN A 89 0.97 -10.14 4.06
CA ASN A 89 1.67 -11.27 3.46
C ASN A 89 2.01 -11.02 1.98
N ASP A 90 1.10 -10.37 1.25
CA ASP A 90 1.13 -10.43 -0.22
C ASP A 90 1.64 -9.13 -0.87
N TYR A 91 1.68 -7.99 -0.16
CA TYR A 91 2.07 -6.69 -0.73
C TYR A 91 3.43 -6.69 -1.46
N ARG A 92 4.38 -7.54 -1.04
CA ARG A 92 5.71 -7.64 -1.65
C ARG A 92 5.69 -8.25 -3.06
N TYR A 93 4.67 -9.05 -3.35
CA TYR A 93 4.48 -9.70 -4.64
C TYR A 93 3.53 -8.92 -5.53
N TYR A 94 2.73 -8.03 -4.96
CA TYR A 94 1.68 -7.30 -5.67
C TYR A 94 2.17 -6.61 -6.96
N ASN A 95 3.27 -5.85 -6.91
CA ASN A 95 3.83 -5.22 -8.11
C ASN A 95 4.29 -6.24 -9.17
N LYS A 96 4.76 -7.42 -8.75
CA LYS A 96 5.11 -8.51 -9.66
C LYS A 96 3.88 -8.98 -10.43
N GLU A 97 2.80 -9.24 -9.71
CA GLU A 97 1.54 -9.72 -10.26
C GLU A 97 0.93 -8.69 -11.21
N LEU A 98 0.95 -7.40 -10.85
CA LEU A 98 0.53 -6.30 -11.74
C LEU A 98 1.34 -6.25 -13.04
N CYS A 99 2.59 -6.70 -13.01
CA CYS A 99 3.46 -6.78 -14.18
C CYS A 99 3.38 -8.14 -14.91
N GLY A 100 2.45 -9.03 -14.53
CA GLY A 100 2.21 -10.32 -15.16
C GLY A 100 3.18 -11.43 -14.75
N TYR A 101 3.98 -11.22 -13.70
CA TYR A 101 4.86 -12.25 -13.17
C TYR A 101 4.11 -13.15 -12.17
N SER A 102 4.48 -14.43 -12.14
CA SER A 102 4.13 -15.33 -11.04
C SER A 102 4.99 -15.05 -9.81
N ILE A 103 4.53 -15.46 -8.63
CA ILE A 103 5.25 -15.28 -7.35
C ILE A 103 6.69 -15.84 -7.41
N ASN A 104 6.85 -16.99 -8.06
CA ASN A 104 8.13 -17.70 -8.19
C ASN A 104 9.05 -17.15 -9.29
N ASP A 105 8.59 -16.18 -10.08
CA ASP A 105 9.38 -15.64 -11.16
C ASP A 105 10.45 -14.68 -10.65
N SER A 106 11.62 -14.75 -11.29
CA SER A 106 12.62 -13.69 -11.18
C SER A 106 12.13 -12.48 -11.95
N THR A 107 12.02 -11.34 -11.26
CA THR A 107 11.71 -10.06 -11.90
C THR A 107 12.93 -9.47 -12.57
N ASN A 108 12.72 -8.51 -13.46
CA ASN A 108 13.80 -7.63 -13.88
C ASN A 108 14.37 -6.83 -12.67
N LYS A 109 15.52 -6.17 -12.86
CA LYS A 109 16.19 -5.38 -11.81
C LYS A 109 15.61 -3.95 -11.66
N SER A 110 14.31 -3.77 -11.88
CA SER A 110 13.65 -2.47 -11.75
C SER A 110 13.37 -2.10 -10.29
N LEU A 111 13.36 -0.79 -10.02
CA LEU A 111 13.06 -0.19 -8.72
C LEU A 111 11.66 -0.56 -8.21
N ILE A 112 10.68 -0.72 -9.09
CA ILE A 112 9.29 -1.06 -8.71
C ILE A 112 9.16 -2.43 -8.02
N PHE A 113 10.16 -3.30 -8.17
CA PHE A 113 10.23 -4.61 -7.53
C PHE A 113 11.11 -4.62 -6.27
N LYS A 114 11.66 -3.47 -5.88
CA LYS A 114 12.41 -3.27 -4.65
C LYS A 114 11.47 -2.72 -3.60
N ILE A 115 10.88 -3.62 -2.82
CA ILE A 115 9.87 -3.33 -1.80
C ILE A 115 10.36 -3.87 -0.45
N ASP A 116 10.23 -3.08 0.61
CA ASP A 116 10.50 -3.47 2.00
C ASP A 116 9.24 -3.37 2.89
#